data_AF-A0A7S0A4A7-F1
#
_entry.id   AF-A0A7S0A4A7-F1
#
_cell.length_a   1.000
_cell.length_b   1.000
_cell.length_c   1.000
_cell.angle_alpha   90.00
_cell.angle_beta   90.00
_cell.angle_gamma   90.00
#
_symmetry.space_group_name_H-M   'P 1'
#
loop_
_entity.id
_entity.type
_entity.pdbx_description
1 polymer ?
#
loop_
_entity_poly.entity_id
_entity_poly.type
_entity_poly.pdbx_seq_one_letter_code
_entity_poly.pdbx_strand_id
1 'polypeptide(L)'
;MIDRIELNLRGGTVLEYDNKNGQPQPPHTLALGEVITAVEQVDGGKFLGARITFFTSHGNEFAIAGYAKCKKWTPKRLEVPPGRRFSGLAFEGSRLVGLHTRPASSARAEGG
;
A
#
# COMPACT_ATOMS: atom_id res chain seq x y z
N MET A 1 -3.57 11.47 -11.43
CA MET A 1 -2.49 11.20 -10.47
C MET A 1 -3.13 10.56 -9.25
N ILE A 2 -2.38 10.17 -8.24
CA ILE A 2 -2.95 9.67 -6.98
C ILE A 2 -2.86 10.78 -5.95
N ASP A 3 -4.00 11.33 -5.57
CA ASP A 3 -4.09 12.46 -4.67
C ASP A 3 -4.34 12.05 -3.22
N ARG A 4 -4.95 10.87 -2.99
CA ARG A 4 -5.20 10.34 -1.65
C ARG A 4 -5.19 8.81 -1.65
N ILE A 5 -4.64 8.23 -0.59
CA ILE A 5 -4.79 6.82 -0.26
C ILE A 5 -5.41 6.71 1.12
N GLU A 6 -6.40 5.85 1.26
CA GLU A 6 -6.97 5.45 2.55
C GLU A 6 -6.77 3.95 2.74
N LEU A 7 -6.22 3.57 3.89
CA LEU A 7 -6.05 2.17 4.27
C LEU A 7 -6.89 1.89 5.51
N ASN A 8 -7.90 1.04 5.32
CA ASN A 8 -8.75 0.54 6.39
C ASN A 8 -8.14 -0.76 6.95
N LEU A 9 -7.51 -0.68 8.11
CA LEU A 9 -6.87 -1.83 8.75
C LEU A 9 -7.91 -2.66 9.53
N ARG A 10 -7.68 -3.97 9.68
CA ARG A 10 -8.58 -4.89 10.40
C ARG A 10 -8.90 -4.49 11.84
N GLY A 11 -8.05 -3.67 12.46
CA GLY A 11 -8.28 -3.13 13.81
C GLY A 11 -9.17 -1.88 13.86
N GLY A 12 -9.80 -1.49 12.75
CA GLY A 12 -10.59 -0.26 12.64
C GLY A 12 -9.74 1.01 12.50
N THR A 13 -8.41 0.89 12.53
CA THR A 13 -7.51 2.02 12.26
C THR A 13 -7.59 2.39 10.78
N VAL A 14 -7.89 3.66 10.53
CA VAL A 14 -7.85 4.26 9.20
C VAL A 14 -6.57 5.07 9.07
N LEU A 15 -5.79 4.79 8.02
CA LEU A 15 -4.62 5.60 7.68
C LEU A 15 -4.90 6.37 6.41
N GLU A 16 -4.81 7.69 6.50
CA GLU A 16 -5.00 8.61 5.38
C GLU A 16 -3.66 9.21 4.96
N TYR A 17 -3.40 9.22 3.65
CA TYR A 17 -2.22 9.81 3.05
C TYR A 17 -2.67 10.91 2.08
N ASP A 18 -2.13 12.13 2.25
CA ASP A 18 -2.35 13.33 1.42
C ASP A 18 -3.78 13.94 1.49
N ASN A 19 -4.04 15.02 0.76
CA ASN A 19 -5.18 15.92 0.91
C ASN A 19 -6.35 15.69 -0.09
N LYS A 20 -7.55 16.12 0.34
CA LYS A 20 -8.91 15.70 -0.09
C LYS A 20 -9.38 16.10 -1.51
N ASN A 21 -8.58 15.97 -2.55
CA ASN A 21 -9.05 16.28 -3.91
C ASN A 21 -8.93 15.05 -4.82
N GLY A 22 -10.03 14.55 -5.38
CA GLY A 22 -9.99 13.45 -6.34
C GLY A 22 -11.30 12.67 -6.41
N GLN A 23 -11.46 11.85 -7.45
CA GLN A 23 -12.57 10.90 -7.51
C GLN A 23 -12.18 9.65 -6.72
N PRO A 24 -12.96 9.25 -5.69
CA PRO A 24 -12.70 8.03 -4.95
C PRO A 24 -12.82 6.82 -5.87
N GLN A 25 -11.89 5.87 -5.75
CA GLN A 25 -12.04 4.54 -6.34
C GLN A 25 -12.72 3.61 -5.32
N PRO A 26 -13.44 2.57 -5.80
CA PRO A 26 -14.02 1.58 -4.91
C PRO A 26 -12.93 0.93 -4.04
N PRO A 27 -13.22 0.62 -2.77
CA PRO A 27 -12.26 -0.01 -1.89
C PRO A 27 -11.93 -1.43 -2.39
N HIS A 28 -10.66 -1.80 -2.31
CA HIS A 28 -10.23 -3.18 -2.53
C HIS A 28 -10.15 -3.91 -1.18
N THR A 29 -11.05 -4.88 -1.00
CA THR A 29 -11.07 -5.71 0.20
C THR A 29 -10.19 -6.94 0.02
N LEU A 30 -9.25 -7.13 0.94
CA LEU A 30 -8.43 -8.34 0.99
C LEU A 30 -9.27 -9.53 1.48
N ALA A 31 -9.03 -10.70 0.90
CA ALA A 31 -9.63 -11.96 1.35
C ALA A 31 -9.20 -12.30 2.78
N LEU A 32 -9.92 -13.23 3.41
CA LEU A 32 -9.53 -13.74 4.71
C LEU A 32 -8.13 -14.39 4.63
N GLY A 33 -7.28 -14.08 5.62
CA GLY A 33 -5.87 -14.50 5.61
C GLY A 33 -4.95 -13.82 4.58
N GLU A 34 -5.47 -13.10 3.59
CA GLU A 34 -4.66 -12.41 2.60
C GLU A 34 -3.90 -11.22 3.23
N VAL A 35 -2.61 -11.11 2.89
CA VAL A 35 -1.72 -10.04 3.36
C VAL A 35 -1.04 -9.35 2.21
N ILE A 36 -0.73 -8.06 2.38
CA ILE A 36 0.12 -7.31 1.45
C ILE A 36 1.57 -7.75 1.66
N THR A 37 2.23 -8.16 0.59
CA THR A 37 3.62 -8.66 0.57
C THR A 37 4.59 -7.64 -0.03
N ALA A 38 4.11 -6.78 -0.94
CA ALA A 38 4.91 -5.70 -1.49
C ALA A 38 4.03 -4.52 -1.90
N VAL A 39 4.65 -3.35 -1.99
CA VAL A 39 4.04 -2.15 -2.57
C VAL A 39 5.01 -1.57 -3.58
N GLU A 40 4.50 -1.26 -4.76
CA GLU A 40 5.24 -0.58 -5.80
C GLU A 40 4.65 0.80 -6.02
N GLN A 41 5.53 1.79 -6.17
CA GLN A 41 5.16 3.14 -6.58
C GLN A 41 5.84 3.48 -7.89
N VAL A 42 5.07 4.05 -8.81
CA VAL A 42 5.57 4.79 -9.96
C VAL A 42 5.45 6.27 -9.64
N ASP A 43 6.58 6.95 -9.52
CA ASP A 43 6.64 8.36 -9.15
C ASP A 43 6.03 9.26 -10.25
N GLY A 44 5.21 10.22 -9.83
CA GLY A 44 4.58 11.25 -10.66
C GLY A 44 5.08 12.67 -10.38
N GLY A 45 6.05 12.83 -9.47
CA GLY A 45 6.68 14.08 -9.07
C GLY A 45 5.90 14.86 -8.02
N LYS A 46 4.67 15.29 -8.32
CA LYS A 46 3.90 16.25 -7.49
C LYS A 46 2.76 15.66 -6.65
N PHE A 47 2.52 14.36 -6.76
CA PHE A 47 1.40 13.64 -6.13
C PHE A 47 1.93 12.36 -5.49
N LEU A 48 1.15 11.66 -4.67
CA LEU A 48 1.54 10.36 -4.08
C LEU A 48 1.96 9.31 -5.12
N GLY A 49 1.68 9.51 -6.40
CA GLY A 49 2.25 8.73 -7.47
C GLY A 49 1.46 8.85 -8.76
N ALA A 50 2.05 8.35 -9.83
CA ALA A 50 1.33 8.05 -11.07
C ALA A 50 0.55 6.74 -10.93
N ARG A 51 1.15 5.77 -10.22
CA ARG A 51 0.57 4.47 -9.91
C ARG A 51 1.11 3.96 -8.59
N ILE A 52 0.25 3.36 -7.76
CA ILE A 52 0.63 2.58 -6.60
C ILE A 52 -0.01 1.20 -6.76
N THR A 53 0.81 0.15 -6.71
CA THR A 53 0.38 -1.23 -6.83
C THR A 53 0.65 -1.98 -5.53
N PHE A 54 -0.37 -2.61 -4.96
CA PHE A 54 -0.23 -3.52 -3.83
C PHE A 54 -0.20 -4.95 -4.34
N PHE A 55 0.76 -5.73 -3.87
CA PHE A 55 0.87 -7.15 -4.16
C PHE A 55 0.51 -7.94 -2.91
N THR A 56 -0.17 -9.06 -3.08
CA THR A 56 -0.62 -9.87 -1.96
C THR A 56 -0.05 -11.28 -1.95
N SER A 57 -0.18 -11.94 -0.80
CA SER A 57 0.19 -13.34 -0.62
C SER A 57 -0.60 -14.32 -1.49
N HIS A 58 -1.74 -13.90 -2.03
CA HIS A 58 -2.55 -14.71 -2.96
C HIS A 58 -2.18 -14.48 -4.43
N GLY A 59 -1.15 -13.67 -4.71
CA GLY A 59 -0.75 -13.32 -6.07
C GLY A 59 -1.66 -12.28 -6.73
N ASN A 60 -2.52 -11.61 -5.95
CA ASN A 60 -3.33 -10.52 -6.47
C ASN A 60 -2.52 -9.23 -6.57
N GLU A 61 -2.89 -8.39 -7.54
CA GLU A 61 -2.33 -7.07 -7.75
C GLU A 61 -3.44 -6.02 -7.74
N PHE A 62 -3.34 -5.05 -6.84
CA PHE A 62 -4.28 -3.94 -6.75
C PHE A 62 -3.58 -2.65 -7.13
N ALA A 63 -3.83 -2.19 -8.36
CA ALA A 63 -3.23 -0.98 -8.89
C ALA A 63 -4.19 0.20 -8.80
N ILE A 64 -3.81 1.21 -8.03
CA ILE A 64 -4.42 2.54 -8.09
C ILE A 64 -3.59 3.32 -9.12
N ALA A 65 -4.21 3.78 -10.19
CA ALA A 65 -3.52 4.51 -11.25
C ALA A 65 -4.23 5.83 -11.57
N GLY A 66 -3.43 6.88 -11.70
CA GLY A 66 -3.89 8.17 -12.19
C GLY A 66 -3.87 8.27 -13.72
N TYR A 67 -4.66 9.19 -14.27
CA TYR A 67 -4.82 9.37 -15.72
C TYR A 67 -3.60 9.94 -16.48
N ALA A 68 -2.47 10.21 -15.83
CA ALA A 68 -1.39 10.98 -16.43
C ALA A 68 -0.33 10.09 -17.10
N LYS A 69 0.04 10.44 -18.34
CA LYS A 69 1.18 9.88 -19.05
C LYS A 69 2.49 10.31 -18.36
N CYS A 70 2.97 9.52 -17.40
CA CYS A 70 4.31 9.73 -16.88
C CYS A 70 5.36 9.41 -17.95
N LYS A 71 6.26 10.37 -18.22
CA LYS A 71 7.34 10.21 -19.20
C LYS A 71 8.46 9.28 -18.74
N LYS A 72 8.52 8.95 -17.44
CA LYS A 72 9.46 7.99 -16.86
C LYS A 72 8.71 7.07 -15.91
N TRP A 73 8.64 5.79 -16.29
CA TRP A 73 8.05 4.71 -15.49
C TRP A 73 9.19 3.91 -14.88
N THR A 74 9.79 4.42 -13.81
CA THR A 74 10.73 3.63 -13.00
C THR A 74 10.01 3.21 -11.72
N PRO A 75 9.38 2.02 -11.70
CA PRO A 75 8.73 1.54 -10.51
C PRO A 75 9.75 1.32 -9.39
N LYS A 76 9.43 1.79 -8.19
CA LYS A 76 10.14 1.45 -6.96
C LYS A 76 9.29 0.48 -6.17
N ARG A 77 9.75 -0.77 -6.08
CA ARG A 77 9.12 -1.81 -5.26
C ARG A 77 9.76 -1.86 -3.88
N LEU A 78 8.92 -1.95 -2.87
CA LEU A 78 9.30 -2.20 -1.48
C LEU A 78 8.60 -3.47 -1.01
N GLU A 79 9.35 -4.40 -0.46
CA GLU A 79 8.85 -5.66 0.04
C GLU A 79 8.64 -5.60 1.55
N VAL A 80 7.62 -6.29 2.03
CA VAL A 80 7.42 -6.52 3.46
C VAL A 80 8.43 -7.59 3.90
N PRO A 81 9.30 -7.32 4.89
CA PRO A 81 10.27 -8.29 5.33
C PRO A 81 9.63 -9.59 5.84
N PRO A 82 10.30 -10.75 5.71
CA PRO A 82 9.82 -12.01 6.26
C PRO A 82 9.48 -11.90 7.75
N GLY A 83 8.41 -12.58 8.18
CA GLY A 83 7.94 -12.55 9.57
C GLY A 83 7.28 -11.23 9.99
N ARG A 84 7.09 -10.27 9.08
CA ARG A 84 6.38 -9.01 9.34
C ARG A 84 5.10 -8.92 8.51
N ARG A 85 4.18 -8.07 8.95
CA ARG A 85 2.95 -7.73 8.25
C ARG A 85 2.95 -6.25 7.90
N PHE A 86 2.49 -5.95 6.69
CA PHE A 86 2.20 -4.59 6.27
C PHE A 86 1.21 -3.92 7.23
N SER A 87 1.49 -2.66 7.57
CA SER A 87 0.64 -1.85 8.45
C SER A 87 0.50 -0.40 8.00
N GLY A 88 1.15 0.00 6.91
CA GLY A 88 1.08 1.36 6.39
C GLY A 88 2.21 1.68 5.42
N LEU A 89 2.14 2.88 4.85
CA LEU A 89 3.09 3.43 3.89
C LEU A 89 3.88 4.56 4.54
N ALA A 90 5.16 4.72 4.17
CA ALA A 90 5.96 5.86 4.60
C ALA A 90 6.36 6.69 3.39
N PHE A 91 5.91 7.94 3.34
CA PHE A 91 6.19 8.89 2.28
C PHE A 91 7.12 10.01 2.75
N GLU A 92 8.02 10.44 1.88
CA GLU A 92 8.75 11.70 1.98
C GLU A 92 8.30 12.59 0.82
N GLY A 93 7.44 13.57 1.12
CA GLY A 93 6.70 14.29 0.08
C GLY A 93 5.83 13.34 -0.73
N SER A 94 6.04 13.31 -2.05
CA SER A 94 5.34 12.43 -3.00
C SER A 94 5.97 11.03 -3.11
N ARG A 95 7.13 10.79 -2.53
CA ARG A 95 7.92 9.58 -2.79
C ARG A 95 7.74 8.53 -1.70
N LEU A 96 7.42 7.31 -2.10
CA LEU A 96 7.38 6.15 -1.21
C LEU A 96 8.82 5.78 -0.81
N VAL A 97 9.16 6.03 0.45
CA VAL A 97 10.49 5.78 0.99
C VAL A 97 10.57 4.48 1.78
N GLY A 98 9.45 4.04 2.37
CA GLY A 98 9.42 2.84 3.21
C GLY A 98 8.00 2.26 3.39
N LEU A 99 7.94 1.14 4.11
CA LEU A 99 6.69 0.53 4.57
C LEU A 99 6.68 0.46 6.09
N HIS A 100 5.55 0.78 6.71
CA HIS A 100 5.33 0.49 8.11
C HIS A 100 4.97 -0.98 8.25
N THR A 101 5.70 -1.70 9.10
CA THR A 101 5.48 -3.12 9.34
C THR A 101 5.43 -3.44 10.82
N ARG A 102 4.63 -4.43 11.18
CA ARG A 102 4.52 -4.98 12.53
C ARG A 102 4.91 -6.45 12.54
N PRO A 103 5.32 -7.03 13.67
CA PRO A 103 5.50 -8.47 13.77
C PRO A 103 4.25 -9.19 13.26
N ALA A 104 4.41 -10.20 12.41
CA ALA A 104 3.32 -11.13 12.15
C ALA A 104 3.02 -11.80 13.48
N SER A 105 1.89 -11.45 14.11
CA SER A 105 1.50 -12.10 15.35
C SER A 105 1.45 -13.59 15.08
N SER A 106 2.43 -14.34 15.61
CA SER A 106 2.34 -15.77 15.74
C SER A 106 1.09 -15.99 16.59
N ALA A 107 0.01 -16.48 15.99
CA ALA A 107 -1.09 -16.97 16.79
C ALA A 107 -0.49 -18.00 17.76
N ARG A 108 -0.67 -17.71 19.05
CA ARG A 108 -0.35 -18.54 20.22
C ARG A 108 -0.19 -20.01 19.86
N ALA A 109 0.99 -20.55 20.15
CA ALA A 109 1.09 -21.92 20.63
C ALA A 109 0.33 -21.98 21.97
N GLU A 110 -0.96 -22.30 21.92
CA GLU A 110 -1.67 -22.82 23.09
C GLU A 110 -2.01 -24.28 22.82
N GLY A 111 -1.06 -25.12 23.21
CA GLY A 111 -1.17 -26.57 23.29
C GLY A 111 -0.15 -27.02 24.32
N GLY A 112 -0.62 -27.21 25.55
CA GLY A 112 0.09 -27.74 26.71
C GLY A 112 -0.90 -28.05 27.80
#